data_AF-A0A3B9XNT6-F1
#
_entry.id   AF-A0A3B9XNT6-F1
#
_cell.length_a   1.000
_cell.length_b   1.000
_cell.length_c   1.000
_cell.angle_alpha   90.00
_cell.angle_beta   90.00
_cell.angle_gamma   90.00
#
_symmetry.space_group_name_H-M   'P 1'
#
loop_
_entity.id
_entity.type
_entity.pdbx_description
1 polymer ?
#
loop_
_entity_poly.entity_id
_entity_poly.type
_entity_poly.pdbx_seq_one_letter_code
_entity_poly.pdbx_strand_id
1 'polypeptide(L)' 'MDIPQWFVLVGLLLLLMGLTAPAIKRIPVTSAIIYLAVGIILGPSVLGLFHINPIENAKALELLTEVAVLISLFAAGV' A
#
# COMPACT_ATOMS: atom_id res chain seq x y z
N MET A 1 -13.34 -11.19 -2.02
CA MET A 1 -13.67 -9.85 -2.53
C MET A 1 -13.78 -9.93 -4.03
N ASP A 2 -14.87 -9.42 -4.58
CA ASP A 2 -15.10 -9.38 -6.02
C ASP A 2 -14.38 -8.18 -6.65
N ILE A 3 -14.14 -8.23 -7.96
CA ILE A 3 -13.46 -7.17 -8.75
C ILE A 3 -14.03 -5.76 -8.48
N PRO A 4 -15.35 -5.53 -8.37
CA PRO A 4 -15.90 -4.20 -8.08
C PRO A 4 -15.49 -3.65 -6.71
N GLN A 5 -15.40 -4.52 -5.70
CA GLN A 5 -15.04 -4.12 -4.34
C GLN A 5 -13.57 -3.65 -4.26
N TRP A 6 -12.69 -4.26 -5.05
CA TRP A 6 -11.31 -3.84 -5.19
C TRP A 6 -11.17 -2.45 -5.80
N PHE A 7 -11.93 -2.15 -6.85
CA PHE A 7 -11.93 -0.81 -7.45
C PHE A 7 -12.43 0.25 -6.48
N VAL A 8 -13.47 -0.05 -5.70
CA VAL A 8 -13.97 0.87 -4.67
C VAL A 8 -12.92 1.10 -3.58
N LEU A 9 -12.23 0.04 -3.12
CA LEU A 9 -11.19 0.15 -2.11
C LEU A 9 -10.01 1.00 -2.61
N VAL A 10 -9.48 0.71 -3.80
CA VAL A 10 -8.37 1.46 -4.39
C VAL A 10 -8.79 2.90 -4.70
N GLY A 11 -9.99 3.10 -5.26
CA GLY A 11 -10.54 4.42 -5.54
C GLY A 11 -10.70 5.27 -4.28
N LEU A 12 -11.24 4.69 -3.20
CA LEU A 12 -11.38 5.37 -1.92
C LEU A 12 -10.01 5.73 -1.33
N LEU A 13 -9.04 4.81 -1.38
CA LEU A 13 -7.67 5.05 -0.92
C LEU A 13 -7.03 6.23 -1.65
N LEU A 14 -7.09 6.22 -3.00
CA LEU A 14 -6.52 7.27 -3.83
C LEU A 14 -7.22 8.62 -3.63
N LEU A 15 -8.55 8.61 -3.48
CA LEU A 15 -9.34 9.82 -3.20
C LEU A 15 -8.97 10.42 -1.86
N LEU A 16 -8.87 9.59 -0.81
CA LEU A 16 -8.47 10.03 0.53
C LEU A 16 -7.06 10.63 0.50
N MET A 17 -6.10 9.99 -0.16
CA MET A 17 -4.73 10.50 -0.32
C MET A 17 -4.70 11.84 -1.05
N GLY A 18 -5.44 11.97 -2.16
CA GLY A 18 -5.54 13.22 -2.90
C GLY A 18 -6.15 14.35 -2.07
N LEU A 19 -7.19 14.04 -1.30
CA LEU A 19 -7.88 15.02 -0.45
C LEU A 19 -7.04 15.43 0.78
N THR A 20 -6.29 14.50 1.35
CA THR A 20 -5.46 14.75 2.54
C THR A 20 -4.07 15.27 2.22
N ALA A 21 -3.60 15.22 0.96
CA ALA A 21 -2.29 15.71 0.55
C ALA A 21 -1.95 17.15 1.05
N PRO A 22 -2.87 18.14 1.02
CA PRO A 22 -2.61 19.48 1.55
C PRO A 22 -2.44 19.52 3.08
N ALA A 23 -3.14 18.65 3.80
CA ALA A 23 -3.05 18.53 5.26
C ALA A 23 -1.79 17.77 5.69
N ILE A 24 -1.44 16.69 4.97
CA ILE A 24 -0.23 15.89 5.21
C ILE A 24 1.04 16.72 5.01
N LYS A 25 1.04 17.69 4.07
CA LYS A 25 2.20 18.58 3.83
C LYS A 25 2.61 19.41 5.07
N ARG A 26 1.74 19.54 6.09
CA ARG A 26 2.03 20.28 7.33
C ARG A 26 2.63 19.42 8.45
N ILE A 27 2.66 18.11 8.29
CA ILE A 27 3.18 17.15 9.28
C ILE A 27 4.32 16.33 8.65
N PRO A 28 5.30 15.82 9.43
CA PRO A 28 6.43 15.05 8.92
C PRO A 28 6.04 13.60 8.55
N VAL A 29 4.90 13.43 7.89
CA VAL A 29 4.37 12.12 7.47
C VAL A 29 4.50 12.00 5.95
N THR A 30 5.18 10.96 5.48
CA THR A 30 5.29 10.66 4.06
C THR A 30 4.10 9.84 3.58
N SER A 31 3.79 9.92 2.27
CA SER A 31 2.73 9.10 1.67
C SER A 31 2.96 7.61 1.91
N ALA A 32 4.22 7.16 1.94
CA ALA A 32 4.60 5.77 2.22
C ALA A 32 4.12 5.29 3.59
N ILE A 33 4.23 6.10 4.64
CA ILE A 33 3.76 5.76 6.00
C ILE A 33 2.25 5.57 6.01
N ILE A 34 1.50 6.39 5.28
CA ILE A 34 0.04 6.31 5.24
C ILE A 34 -0.39 5.07 4.44
N TYR A 35 0.24 4.80 3.30
CA TYR A 35 -0.01 3.55 2.55
C TYR A 35 0.27 2.31 3.41
N LEU A 36 1.36 2.32 4.20
CA LEU A 36 1.69 1.25 5.14
C LEU A 36 0.63 1.11 6.26
N ALA A 37 0.21 2.23 6.86
CA ALA A 37 -0.80 2.22 7.92
C ALA A 37 -2.14 1.64 7.42
N VAL A 38 -2.57 2.04 6.22
CA VAL A 38 -3.79 1.47 5.61
C VAL A 38 -3.61 -0.02 5.32
N GLY A 39 -2.43 -0.44 4.84
CA GLY A 39 -2.10 -1.86 4.66
C GLY A 39 -2.17 -2.66 5.96
N ILE A 40 -1.71 -2.12 7.08
CA ILE A 40 -1.81 -2.77 8.40
C ILE A 40 -3.27 -2.88 8.86
N ILE A 41 -4.05 -1.81 8.67
CA ILE A 41 -5.48 -1.79 9.05
C ILE A 41 -6.28 -2.80 8.22
N LEU A 42 -6.03 -2.86 6.90
CA LEU A 42 -6.72 -3.81 6.01
C LEU A 42 -6.15 -5.24 6.11
N GLY A 43 -4.93 -5.37 6.65
CA GLY A 43 -4.24 -6.63 6.82
C GLY A 43 -4.88 -7.55 7.86
N PRO A 44 -4.30 -8.76 8.03
CA PRO A 44 -4.86 -9.78 8.88
C PRO A 44 -4.80 -9.40 10.37
N SER A 45 -3.93 -8.46 10.72
CA SER A 45 -3.71 -7.97 12.09
C SER A 45 -4.85 -7.12 12.66
N VAL A 46 -5.70 -6.49 11.81
CA VAL A 46 -6.74 -5.56 12.28
C VAL A 46 -8.11 -5.92 11.71
N LEU A 47 -8.32 -5.82 10.39
CA LEU A 47 -9.63 -6.11 9.77
C LEU A 47 -9.76 -7.53 9.21
N GLY A 48 -8.66 -8.29 9.06
CA GLY A 48 -8.74 -9.68 8.60
C GLY A 48 -9.06 -9.84 7.10
N LEU A 49 -9.19 -8.73 6.35
CA LEU A 49 -9.68 -8.74 4.97
C LEU A 49 -8.67 -9.34 3.99
N PHE A 50 -7.38 -9.15 4.24
CA PHE A 50 -6.30 -9.71 3.44
C PHE A 50 -5.48 -10.70 4.26
N HIS A 51 -5.57 -11.99 3.93
CA HIS A 51 -4.73 -13.05 4.50
C HIS A 51 -3.56 -13.31 3.56
N ILE A 52 -2.47 -12.55 3.74
CA ILE A 52 -1.19 -12.86 3.09
C ILE A 52 -0.29 -13.45 4.15
N ASN A 53 -0.12 -14.79 4.12
CA ASN A 53 0.88 -15.44 4.95
C ASN A 53 2.25 -15.23 4.28
N PRO A 54 3.17 -14.43 4.86
CA PRO A 54 4.45 -14.10 4.24
C PRO A 54 5.35 -15.33 4.06
N ILE A 55 5.16 -16.35 4.90
CA ILE A 55 5.97 -17.58 4.87
C ILE A 55 5.48 -18.50 3.76
N GLU A 56 4.16 -18.66 3.60
CA GLU A 56 3.59 -19.51 2.56
C GLU A 56 3.65 -18.86 1.16
N ASN A 57 3.58 -17.53 1.09
CA ASN A 57 3.58 -16.76 -0.17
C ASN A 57 4.89 -15.99 -0.39
N ALA A 58 5.99 -16.44 0.24
CA ALA A 58 7.29 -15.76 0.22
C ALA A 58 7.76 -15.42 -1.20
N LYS A 59 7.64 -16.37 -2.14
CA LYS A 59 8.09 -16.17 -3.53
C LYS A 59 7.34 -15.05 -4.27
N ALA A 60 6.04 -14.91 -4.04
CA ALA A 60 5.25 -13.84 -4.63
C ALA A 60 5.62 -12.48 -4.01
N LEU A 61 5.82 -12.47 -2.69
CA LEU A 61 6.20 -11.27 -1.95
C LEU A 61 7.62 -10.81 -2.31
N GLU A 62 8.54 -11.75 -2.52
CA GLU A 62 9.90 -11.53 -3.02
C GLU A 62 9.87 -10.85 -4.38
N LEU A 63 9.17 -11.43 -5.36
CA LEU A 63 9.05 -10.84 -6.70
C LEU A 63 8.44 -9.44 -6.68
N LEU A 64 7.37 -9.23 -5.89
CA LEU A 64 6.74 -7.92 -5.75
C LEU A 64 7.70 -6.89 -5.14
N THR A 65 8.47 -7.29 -4.14
CA THR A 65 9.44 -6.42 -3.48
C THR A 65 10.62 -6.11 -4.40
N GLU A 66 11.10 -7.09 -5.16
CA GLU A 66 12.15 -6.91 -6.16
C GLU A 66 11.72 -5.90 -7.22
N VAL A 67 10.52 -6.06 -7.80
CA VAL A 67 9.96 -5.11 -8.77
C VAL A 67 9.81 -3.72 -8.15
N ALA A 68 9.31 -3.63 -6.91
CA ALA A 68 9.18 -2.35 -6.21
C ALA A 68 10.53 -1.64 -6.01
N VAL A 69 11.58 -2.39 -5.62
CA VAL A 69 12.94 -1.87 -5.47
C VAL A 69 13.51 -1.41 -6.81
N LEU A 70 13.35 -2.19 -7.87
CA LEU A 70 13.80 -1.82 -9.22
C LEU A 70 13.14 -0.53 -9.71
N ILE A 71 11.82 -0.40 -9.54
CA ILE A 71 11.08 0.83 -9.87
C ILE A 71 11.59 2.00 -9.02
N SER A 72 11.85 1.79 -7.73
CA SER A 72 12.35 2.82 -6.83
C SER A 72 13.74 3.31 -7.21
N LEU A 73 14.67 2.40 -7.54
CA LEU A 73 16.02 2.75 -7.97
C LEU A 73 16.00 3.51 -9.31
N PHE A 74 15.19 3.04 -10.26
CA PHE A 74 14.98 3.73 -11.52
C PHE A 74 14.41 5.14 -11.33
N ALA A 75 13.38 5.29 -10.50
CA ALA A 75 12.76 6.59 -10.23
C ALA A 75 13.69 7.56 -9.46
N ALA A 76 14.55 7.04 -8.60
CA ALA A 76 15.57 7.82 -7.90
C ALA A 76 16.73 8.25 -8.82
N GLY A 77 16.90 7.60 -9.98
CA GLY A 77 17.96 7.90 -10.95
C GLY A 77 19.34 7.39 -10.53
N VAL A 78 19.39 6.33 -9.72
CA VAL A 78 20.64 5.63 -9.34
C VAL A 78 21.15 4.77 -10.49
#